data_AF-A0A9D7YVA6-F1
#
_entry.id   AF-A0A9D7YVA6-F1
#
_cell.length_a   1.000
_cell.length_b   1.000
_cell.length_c   1.000
_cell.angle_alpha   90.00
_cell.angle_beta   90.00
_cell.angle_gamma   90.00
#
_symmetry.space_group_name_H-M   'P 1'
#
loop_
_entity.id
_entity.type
_entity.pdbx_description
1 polymer ?
#
loop_
_entity_poly.entity_id
_entity_poly.type
_entity_poly.pdbx_seq_one_letter_code
_entity_poly.pdbx_strand_id
1 'polypeptide(L)'
;MPDVTLPTIATPLSENLQILADVPDPVEPLPNATSLPWPYTDFTNWAAFESDHPAVRYVTGTWMPIRSHQASQGQYHFTEDTNADITFTFTGEAVRVRYVGFTNGGVWNVLLDGLIVDVIDAYAPVATFTGTRVYALGAGEHTLELQNTGNANPASNGHMLALDAVQVYRPDAQTLILADGALPTATATPTLIPASSIELLAAPPSPQPTATEIPIQVVSVSIVMGYDENANGVLDVSEGVRGISVRLVEVGTNNVLAHTFTDERGFAQLQASTNSPVLLVVPYFGESWTVQSHGLGTAQTFTLLLSPGNQPGLIP
;
A
#
# COMPACT_ATOMS: atom_id res chain seq x y z
N MET A 1 42.27 -18.25 -8.68
CA MET A 1 41.81 -17.00 -9.33
C MET A 1 40.71 -16.46 -8.45
N PRO A 2 40.88 -15.33 -7.75
CA PRO A 2 39.80 -14.80 -6.93
C PRO A 2 38.90 -13.88 -7.77
N ASP A 3 37.62 -13.88 -7.41
CA ASP A 3 36.62 -12.85 -7.69
C ASP A 3 36.31 -12.51 -9.15
N VAL A 4 35.41 -13.32 -9.73
CA VAL A 4 34.45 -12.82 -10.71
C VAL A 4 33.17 -12.46 -9.95
N THR A 5 33.00 -11.19 -9.61
CA THR A 5 31.72 -10.66 -9.12
C THR A 5 30.88 -10.24 -10.31
N LEU A 6 29.75 -10.91 -10.54
CA LEU A 6 28.75 -10.44 -11.50
C LEU A 6 27.98 -9.28 -10.87
N PRO A 7 27.84 -8.11 -11.55
CA PRO A 7 26.99 -7.05 -11.06
C PRO A 7 25.54 -7.55 -11.02
N THR A 8 24.86 -7.32 -9.90
CA THR A 8 23.40 -7.47 -9.82
C THR A 8 22.75 -6.49 -10.77
N ILE A 9 22.21 -7.00 -11.88
CA ILE A 9 21.36 -6.22 -12.79
C ILE A 9 19.99 -6.15 -12.12
N ALA A 10 19.54 -4.93 -11.80
CA ALA A 10 18.18 -4.70 -11.37
C ALA A 10 17.24 -5.18 -12.48
N THR A 11 16.31 -6.08 -12.15
CA THR A 11 15.26 -6.47 -13.09
C THR A 11 14.40 -5.24 -13.37
N PRO A 12 14.35 -4.75 -14.62
CA PRO A 12 13.48 -3.62 -14.94
C PRO A 12 12.03 -3.99 -14.61
N LEU A 13 11.29 -3.05 -14.01
CA LEU A 13 9.86 -3.20 -13.84
C LEU A 13 9.21 -3.42 -15.21
N SER A 14 8.19 -4.29 -15.27
CA SER A 14 7.51 -4.61 -16.52
C SER A 14 6.95 -3.33 -17.16
N GLU A 15 7.09 -3.18 -18.49
CA GLU A 15 6.53 -2.04 -19.23
C GLU A 15 4.99 -1.93 -19.09
N ASN A 16 4.32 -3.00 -18.65
CA ASN A 16 2.88 -3.07 -18.43
C ASN A 16 2.49 -3.06 -16.94
N LEU A 17 3.37 -2.58 -16.06
CA LEU A 17 3.09 -2.49 -14.62
C LEU A 17 1.93 -1.53 -14.34
N GLN A 18 0.84 -2.06 -13.78
CA GLN A 18 -0.25 -1.30 -13.19
C GLN A 18 0.05 -1.01 -11.72
N ILE A 19 -0.05 0.27 -11.34
CA ILE A 19 0.13 0.72 -9.96
C ILE A 19 -1.23 1.16 -9.44
N LEU A 20 -1.69 0.51 -8.37
CA LEU A 20 -2.93 0.85 -7.69
C LEU A 20 -2.61 1.55 -6.37
N ALA A 21 -3.40 2.59 -6.06
CA ALA A 21 -3.29 3.32 -4.80
C ALA A 21 -3.87 2.55 -3.62
N ASP A 22 -4.79 1.62 -3.88
CA ASP A 22 -5.42 0.76 -2.88
C ASP A 22 -5.90 -0.54 -3.55
N VAL A 23 -6.25 -1.52 -2.74
CA VAL A 23 -6.92 -2.74 -3.17
C VAL A 23 -8.27 -2.34 -3.79
N PRO A 24 -8.57 -2.75 -5.04
CA PRO A 24 -9.86 -2.44 -5.64
C PRO A 24 -10.97 -3.22 -4.95
N ASP A 25 -12.17 -2.66 -4.83
CA ASP A 25 -13.32 -3.41 -4.32
C ASP A 25 -13.67 -4.61 -5.22
N PRO A 26 -14.15 -5.74 -4.66
CA PRO A 26 -14.60 -6.87 -5.46
C PRO A 26 -15.82 -6.53 -6.32
N VAL A 27 -15.89 -7.10 -7.52
CA VAL A 27 -17.06 -6.98 -8.39
C VAL A 27 -18.11 -8.04 -8.03
N GLU A 28 -19.37 -7.63 -7.98
CA GLU A 28 -20.53 -8.48 -7.70
C GLU A 28 -21.32 -8.80 -9.00
N PRO A 29 -21.92 -10.00 -9.15
CA PRO A 29 -21.85 -11.14 -8.24
C PRO A 29 -20.53 -11.89 -8.39
N LEU A 30 -20.19 -12.68 -7.37
CA LEU A 30 -18.92 -13.40 -7.31
C LEU A 30 -18.71 -14.39 -8.47
N PRO A 31 -17.50 -14.45 -9.06
CA PRO A 31 -17.10 -15.58 -9.88
C PRO A 31 -17.04 -16.88 -9.06
N ASN A 32 -17.20 -18.03 -9.72
CA ASN A 32 -17.12 -19.35 -9.07
C ASN A 32 -15.80 -19.53 -8.33
N ALA A 33 -15.82 -20.22 -7.18
CA ALA A 33 -14.59 -20.58 -6.50
C ALA A 33 -13.63 -21.38 -7.38
N THR A 34 -12.36 -20.98 -7.38
CA THR A 34 -11.34 -21.54 -8.27
C THR A 34 -10.48 -22.52 -7.47
N SER A 35 -10.44 -23.78 -7.90
CA SER A 35 -9.48 -24.77 -7.40
C SER A 35 -8.15 -24.73 -8.16
N LEU A 36 -7.97 -23.70 -8.99
CA LEU A 36 -6.88 -23.63 -9.95
C LEU A 36 -5.60 -23.14 -9.28
N PRO A 37 -4.46 -23.80 -9.52
CA PRO A 37 -3.18 -23.28 -9.11
C PRO A 37 -2.86 -22.00 -9.89
N TRP A 38 -2.06 -21.14 -9.28
CA TRP A 38 -1.60 -19.88 -9.86
C TRP A 38 -0.98 -20.04 -11.26
N PRO A 39 -1.09 -19.04 -12.16
CA PRO A 39 -1.93 -17.84 -12.08
C PRO A 39 -3.29 -18.08 -12.74
N TYR A 40 -4.34 -18.26 -11.94
CA TYR A 40 -5.70 -18.06 -12.44
C TYR A 40 -6.21 -16.73 -11.91
N THR A 41 -6.15 -15.71 -12.74
CA THR A 41 -6.75 -14.40 -12.48
C THR A 41 -7.95 -14.23 -13.40
N ASP A 42 -9.06 -13.78 -12.83
CA ASP A 42 -10.08 -13.08 -13.59
C ASP A 42 -9.57 -11.65 -13.91
N PHE A 43 -10.35 -10.84 -14.61
CA PHE A 43 -9.94 -9.45 -14.91
C PHE A 43 -9.90 -8.53 -13.67
N THR A 44 -10.23 -9.03 -12.47
CA THR A 44 -10.37 -8.23 -11.25
C THR A 44 -9.38 -8.60 -10.16
N ASN A 45 -8.58 -9.66 -10.34
CA ASN A 45 -7.62 -10.17 -9.36
C ASN A 45 -8.27 -10.59 -8.02
N TRP A 46 -9.58 -10.83 -8.02
CA TRP A 46 -10.33 -11.32 -6.86
C TRP A 46 -10.69 -12.79 -7.05
N ALA A 47 -10.22 -13.64 -6.13
CA ALA A 47 -10.62 -15.04 -6.06
C ALA A 47 -11.70 -15.24 -5.00
N ALA A 48 -12.80 -15.86 -5.37
CA ALA A 48 -13.86 -16.27 -4.45
C ALA A 48 -13.60 -17.68 -3.90
N PHE A 49 -14.03 -17.90 -2.66
CA PHE A 49 -14.04 -19.20 -2.00
C PHE A 49 -15.40 -19.34 -1.34
N GLU A 50 -16.27 -20.16 -1.92
CA GLU A 50 -17.62 -20.40 -1.40
C GLU A 50 -17.57 -21.01 0.01
N SER A 51 -18.66 -20.89 0.75
CA SER A 51 -18.79 -21.49 2.08
C SER A 51 -18.53 -23.01 2.12
N ASP A 52 -18.77 -23.75 1.04
CA ASP A 52 -18.44 -25.18 0.94
C ASP A 52 -17.07 -25.49 0.32
N HIS A 53 -16.26 -24.45 0.05
CA HIS A 53 -14.93 -24.66 -0.49
C HIS A 53 -14.06 -25.42 0.54
N PRO A 54 -13.29 -26.45 0.14
CA PRO A 54 -12.55 -27.32 1.06
C PRO A 54 -11.47 -26.62 1.91
N ALA A 55 -11.07 -25.41 1.53
CA ALA A 55 -10.16 -24.59 2.32
C ALA A 55 -10.84 -23.84 3.48
N VAL A 56 -12.18 -23.69 3.44
CA VAL A 56 -12.96 -23.16 4.57
C VAL A 56 -13.14 -24.28 5.59
N ARG A 57 -12.57 -24.10 6.78
CA ARG A 57 -12.58 -25.11 7.84
C ARG A 57 -13.48 -24.65 8.98
N TYR A 58 -14.57 -25.36 9.20
CA TYR A 58 -15.45 -25.20 10.35
C TYR A 58 -14.84 -25.89 11.57
N VAL A 59 -14.22 -25.12 12.46
CA VAL A 59 -13.41 -25.64 13.58
C VAL A 59 -14.30 -26.07 14.75
N THR A 60 -15.26 -25.22 15.12
CA THR A 60 -16.22 -25.45 16.20
C THR A 60 -17.63 -25.03 15.80
N GLY A 61 -18.60 -25.53 16.56
CA GLY A 61 -20.02 -25.30 16.30
C GLY A 61 -20.58 -26.23 15.23
N THR A 62 -21.91 -26.29 15.19
CA THR A 62 -22.65 -27.01 14.16
C THR A 62 -23.02 -26.03 13.05
N TRP A 63 -22.54 -26.31 11.84
CA TRP A 63 -22.79 -25.48 10.66
C TRP A 63 -23.72 -26.20 9.70
N MET A 64 -24.70 -25.48 9.18
CA MET A 64 -25.74 -26.02 8.30
C MET A 64 -25.77 -25.24 6.97
N PRO A 65 -25.84 -25.92 5.82
CA PRO A 65 -26.02 -25.26 4.54
C PRO A 65 -27.47 -24.79 4.34
N ILE A 66 -27.65 -23.64 3.70
CA ILE A 66 -28.93 -23.16 3.18
C ILE A 66 -28.78 -22.85 1.69
N ARG A 67 -29.75 -23.29 0.88
CA ARG A 67 -29.87 -22.90 -0.51
C ARG A 67 -30.63 -21.58 -0.63
N SER A 68 -30.06 -20.62 -1.36
CA SER A 68 -30.69 -19.34 -1.67
C SER A 68 -30.18 -18.83 -3.01
N HIS A 69 -31.07 -18.44 -3.91
CA HIS A 69 -30.69 -17.86 -5.21
C HIS A 69 -29.99 -16.50 -5.09
N GLN A 70 -30.06 -15.86 -3.92
CA GLN A 70 -29.37 -14.59 -3.62
C GLN A 70 -27.95 -14.81 -3.07
N ALA A 71 -27.63 -16.03 -2.64
CA ALA A 71 -26.29 -16.39 -2.17
C ALA A 71 -25.34 -16.59 -3.35
N SER A 72 -24.05 -16.39 -3.12
CA SER A 72 -23.02 -16.78 -4.07
C SER A 72 -23.13 -18.27 -4.36
N GLN A 73 -23.06 -18.64 -5.65
CA GLN A 73 -23.27 -20.02 -6.14
C GLN A 73 -24.57 -20.71 -5.63
N GLY A 74 -25.53 -19.96 -5.12
CA GLY A 74 -26.82 -20.48 -4.67
C GLY A 74 -26.83 -21.09 -3.25
N GLN A 75 -25.77 -20.95 -2.45
CA GLN A 75 -25.77 -21.45 -1.06
C GLN A 75 -24.87 -20.68 -0.09
N TYR A 76 -25.19 -20.77 1.21
CA TYR A 76 -24.37 -20.28 2.31
C TYR A 76 -24.41 -21.26 3.48
N HIS A 77 -23.47 -21.17 4.43
CA HIS A 77 -23.47 -21.96 5.66
C HIS A 77 -23.68 -21.06 6.86
N PHE A 78 -24.50 -21.51 7.82
CA PHE A 78 -24.75 -20.74 9.03
C PHE A 78 -24.67 -21.60 10.29
N THR A 79 -24.55 -20.92 11.42
CA THR A 79 -24.58 -21.49 12.77
C THR A 79 -25.25 -20.52 13.74
N GLU A 80 -25.81 -21.03 14.83
CA GLU A 80 -26.28 -20.24 15.98
C GLU A 80 -25.50 -20.58 17.26
N ASP A 81 -24.48 -21.45 17.17
CA ASP A 81 -23.67 -21.84 18.32
C ASP A 81 -22.75 -20.68 18.73
N THR A 82 -22.78 -20.32 20.01
CA THR A 82 -22.17 -19.10 20.58
C THR A 82 -20.64 -19.10 20.66
N ASN A 83 -19.99 -20.17 20.21
CA ASN A 83 -18.52 -20.30 20.10
C ASN A 83 -18.14 -20.97 18.78
N ALA A 84 -19.00 -20.90 17.78
CA ALA A 84 -18.69 -21.42 16.46
C ALA A 84 -17.57 -20.60 15.82
N ASP A 85 -16.68 -21.31 15.14
CA ASP A 85 -15.46 -20.76 14.58
C ASP A 85 -15.20 -21.35 13.21
N ILE A 86 -14.76 -20.50 12.29
CA ILE A 86 -14.17 -20.94 11.02
C ILE A 86 -12.74 -20.45 10.95
N THR A 87 -11.89 -21.20 10.27
CA THR A 87 -10.57 -20.75 9.83
C THR A 87 -10.41 -20.93 8.32
N PHE A 88 -9.74 -19.97 7.69
CA PHE A 88 -9.42 -19.98 6.27
C PHE A 88 -8.03 -19.36 6.05
N THR A 89 -7.07 -20.19 5.65
CA THR A 89 -5.73 -19.74 5.27
C THR A 89 -5.68 -19.39 3.80
N PHE A 90 -5.08 -18.25 3.47
CA PHE A 90 -4.93 -17.79 2.10
C PHE A 90 -3.60 -17.10 1.87
N THR A 91 -3.23 -16.97 0.60
CA THR A 91 -2.13 -16.11 0.16
C THR A 91 -2.72 -14.96 -0.64
N GLY A 92 -2.40 -13.73 -0.32
CA GLY A 92 -2.98 -12.57 -1.01
C GLY A 92 -2.63 -11.28 -0.31
N GLU A 93 -3.12 -10.15 -0.85
CA GLU A 93 -2.87 -8.83 -0.28
C GLU A 93 -4.06 -8.25 0.48
N ALA A 94 -5.25 -8.83 0.28
CA ALA A 94 -6.45 -8.43 0.99
C ALA A 94 -7.50 -9.52 1.04
N VAL A 95 -8.46 -9.36 1.94
CA VAL A 95 -9.61 -10.25 2.08
C VAL A 95 -10.89 -9.48 2.41
N ARG A 96 -12.03 -10.04 2.01
CA ARG A 96 -13.37 -9.61 2.39
C ARG A 96 -14.26 -10.83 2.63
N VAL A 97 -15.23 -10.71 3.51
CA VAL A 97 -16.21 -11.77 3.79
C VAL A 97 -17.58 -11.35 3.32
N ARG A 98 -18.25 -12.21 2.55
CA ARG A 98 -19.68 -12.12 2.28
C ARG A 98 -20.47 -12.94 3.28
N TYR A 99 -21.56 -12.37 3.75
CA TYR A 99 -22.39 -12.95 4.78
C TYR A 99 -23.86 -12.58 4.58
N VAL A 100 -24.72 -13.29 5.31
CA VAL A 100 -26.17 -13.02 5.32
C VAL A 100 -26.54 -12.35 6.63
N GLY A 101 -27.06 -11.13 6.54
CA GLY A 101 -27.75 -10.48 7.64
C GLY A 101 -29.22 -10.90 7.68
N PHE A 102 -29.75 -11.18 8.87
CA PHE A 102 -31.17 -11.56 9.04
C PHE A 102 -31.71 -11.23 10.43
N THR A 103 -32.99 -11.54 10.69
CA THR A 103 -33.68 -11.15 11.92
C THR A 103 -33.17 -11.85 13.18
N ASN A 104 -32.44 -12.95 13.01
CA ASN A 104 -31.70 -13.67 14.06
C ASN A 104 -30.18 -13.48 13.95
N GLY A 105 -29.70 -12.50 13.16
CA GLY A 105 -28.29 -12.21 12.99
C GLY A 105 -27.60 -11.85 14.31
N GLY A 106 -26.47 -12.48 14.58
CA GLY A 106 -25.65 -12.25 15.76
C GLY A 106 -24.53 -11.24 15.53
N VAL A 107 -23.75 -11.04 16.58
CA VAL A 107 -22.50 -10.29 16.55
C VAL A 107 -21.33 -11.27 16.51
N TRP A 108 -20.44 -11.10 15.55
CA TRP A 108 -19.28 -11.96 15.35
C TRP A 108 -18.01 -11.16 15.05
N ASN A 109 -16.87 -11.73 15.39
CA ASN A 109 -15.56 -11.11 15.19
C ASN A 109 -14.97 -11.54 13.85
N VAL A 110 -14.28 -10.62 13.18
CA VAL A 110 -13.34 -10.92 12.10
C VAL A 110 -11.94 -10.84 12.69
N LEU A 111 -11.21 -11.95 12.65
CA LEU A 111 -9.80 -11.97 13.02
C LEU A 111 -8.95 -12.20 11.78
N LEU A 112 -7.86 -11.44 11.68
CA LEU A 112 -6.81 -11.64 10.69
C LEU A 112 -5.49 -11.82 11.43
N ASP A 113 -4.82 -12.93 11.15
CA ASP A 113 -3.55 -13.32 11.78
C ASP A 113 -3.61 -13.29 13.32
N GLY A 114 -4.75 -13.71 13.88
CA GLY A 114 -5.02 -13.76 15.32
C GLY A 114 -5.43 -12.42 15.96
N LEU A 115 -5.52 -11.34 15.18
CA LEU A 115 -5.95 -10.02 15.66
C LEU A 115 -7.38 -9.73 15.24
N ILE A 116 -8.24 -9.31 16.18
CA ILE A 116 -9.60 -8.84 15.86
C ILE A 116 -9.48 -7.51 15.09
N VAL A 117 -9.86 -7.52 13.81
CA VAL A 117 -9.82 -6.35 12.91
C VAL A 117 -11.20 -5.71 12.69
N ASP A 118 -12.26 -6.45 13.03
CA ASP A 118 -13.64 -5.98 12.89
C ASP A 118 -14.60 -6.75 13.80
N VAL A 119 -15.74 -6.13 14.08
CA VAL A 119 -16.86 -6.71 14.83
C VAL A 119 -18.13 -6.41 14.05
N ILE A 120 -18.78 -7.47 13.54
CA ILE A 120 -19.92 -7.34 12.65
C ILE A 120 -21.21 -7.66 13.40
N ASP A 121 -22.14 -6.71 13.42
CA ASP A 121 -23.55 -6.95 13.77
C ASP A 121 -24.30 -7.35 12.49
N ALA A 122 -24.69 -8.62 12.41
CA ALA A 122 -25.42 -9.15 11.26
C ALA A 122 -26.95 -9.08 11.40
N TYR A 123 -27.48 -8.36 12.39
CA TYR A 123 -28.91 -8.11 12.46
C TYR A 123 -29.40 -7.31 11.25
N ALA A 124 -30.41 -7.84 10.56
CA ALA A 124 -31.16 -7.12 9.54
C ALA A 124 -32.64 -7.47 9.62
N PRO A 125 -33.56 -6.49 9.47
CA PRO A 125 -34.99 -6.76 9.53
C PRO A 125 -35.50 -7.61 8.36
N VAL A 126 -34.72 -7.72 7.28
CA VAL A 126 -34.98 -8.54 6.09
C VAL A 126 -33.66 -9.19 5.66
N ALA A 127 -33.75 -10.38 5.05
CA ALA A 127 -32.58 -11.11 4.56
C ALA A 127 -31.75 -10.22 3.62
N THR A 128 -30.50 -9.98 4.00
CA THR A 128 -29.58 -9.09 3.30
C THR A 128 -28.29 -9.84 2.99
N PHE A 129 -28.00 -10.05 1.71
CA PHE A 129 -26.76 -10.64 1.24
C PHE A 129 -25.78 -9.49 1.00
N THR A 130 -24.74 -9.42 1.81
CA THR A 130 -23.79 -8.30 1.81
C THR A 130 -22.39 -8.83 2.11
N GLY A 131 -21.42 -7.92 2.25
CA GLY A 131 -20.12 -8.28 2.77
C GLY A 131 -19.50 -7.16 3.57
N THR A 132 -18.41 -7.51 4.25
CA THR A 132 -17.61 -6.59 5.05
C THR A 132 -16.95 -5.52 4.17
N ARG A 133 -16.23 -4.59 4.79
CA ARG A 133 -15.19 -3.83 4.09
C ARG A 133 -14.07 -4.76 3.60
N VAL A 134 -13.21 -4.26 2.72
CA VAL A 134 -11.95 -4.90 2.35
C VAL A 134 -10.92 -4.68 3.46
N TYR A 135 -10.19 -5.74 3.82
CA TYR A 135 -9.09 -5.70 4.77
C TYR A 135 -7.77 -5.91 4.04
N ALA A 136 -6.97 -4.86 3.88
CA ALA A 136 -5.63 -4.92 3.31
C ALA A 136 -4.62 -5.45 4.34
N LEU A 137 -3.76 -6.37 3.91
CA LEU A 137 -2.80 -7.10 4.75
C LEU A 137 -1.36 -7.06 4.19
N GLY A 138 -1.20 -6.65 2.94
CA GLY A 138 0.06 -6.75 2.21
C GLY A 138 0.31 -8.17 1.68
N ALA A 139 1.33 -8.34 0.84
CA ALA A 139 1.60 -9.63 0.22
C ALA A 139 2.10 -10.65 1.24
N GLY A 140 1.36 -11.74 1.41
CA GLY A 140 1.76 -12.80 2.33
C GLY A 140 0.79 -13.96 2.38
N GLU A 141 1.15 -14.92 3.22
CA GLU A 141 0.19 -15.90 3.74
C GLU A 141 -0.47 -15.30 4.98
N HIS A 142 -1.79 -15.41 5.04
CA HIS A 142 -2.63 -14.87 6.10
C HIS A 142 -3.68 -15.88 6.52
N THR A 143 -4.20 -15.72 7.74
CA THR A 143 -5.29 -16.54 8.26
C THR A 143 -6.47 -15.66 8.64
N LEU A 144 -7.63 -15.94 8.05
CA LEU A 144 -8.92 -15.40 8.43
C LEU A 144 -9.59 -16.34 9.43
N GLU A 145 -10.09 -15.79 10.53
CA GLU A 145 -11.00 -16.48 11.44
C GLU A 145 -12.28 -15.68 11.62
N LEU A 146 -13.43 -16.37 11.59
CA LEU A 146 -14.72 -15.78 11.96
C LEU A 146 -15.25 -16.47 13.19
N GLN A 147 -15.41 -15.70 14.26
CA GLN A 147 -15.80 -16.21 15.55
C GLN A 147 -17.17 -15.66 15.94
N ASN A 148 -18.13 -16.56 16.11
CA ASN A 148 -19.40 -16.20 16.72
C ASN A 148 -19.20 -15.89 18.20
N THR A 149 -19.65 -14.72 18.65
CA THR A 149 -19.48 -14.30 20.06
C THR A 149 -20.64 -14.73 20.96
N GLY A 150 -21.75 -15.18 20.35
CA GLY A 150 -23.00 -15.40 21.07
C GLY A 150 -23.68 -14.13 21.58
N ASN A 151 -23.18 -12.95 21.22
CA ASN A 151 -23.88 -11.68 21.46
C ASN A 151 -24.78 -11.34 20.28
N ALA A 152 -25.75 -10.48 20.51
CA ALA A 152 -26.66 -10.00 19.48
C ALA A 152 -27.16 -8.59 19.78
N ASN A 153 -27.59 -7.90 18.73
CA ASN A 153 -28.39 -6.69 18.84
C ASN A 153 -29.67 -6.97 19.65
N PRO A 154 -30.15 -6.04 20.52
CA PRO A 154 -31.41 -6.22 21.24
C PRO A 154 -32.65 -6.46 20.34
N ALA A 155 -32.60 -6.04 19.08
CA ALA A 155 -33.66 -6.29 18.10
C ALA A 155 -33.56 -7.66 17.41
N SER A 156 -32.47 -8.38 17.58
CA SER A 156 -32.25 -9.70 16.98
C SER A 156 -32.90 -10.81 17.79
N ASN A 157 -33.40 -11.82 17.10
CA ASN A 157 -34.01 -13.01 17.69
C ASN A 157 -33.01 -14.14 17.95
N GLY A 158 -31.71 -13.93 17.69
CA GLY A 158 -30.69 -14.97 17.83
C GLY A 158 -29.28 -14.45 17.59
N HIS A 159 -28.34 -15.37 17.47
CA HIS A 159 -26.91 -15.09 17.37
C HIS A 159 -26.31 -15.70 16.09
N MET A 160 -27.06 -15.69 15.00
CA MET A 160 -26.67 -16.34 13.76
C MET A 160 -25.42 -15.71 13.14
N LEU A 161 -24.45 -16.54 12.78
CA LEU A 161 -23.39 -16.21 11.85
C LEU A 161 -23.64 -17.01 10.56
N ALA A 162 -23.76 -16.32 9.42
CA ALA A 162 -24.03 -16.95 8.12
C ALA A 162 -22.97 -16.53 7.09
N LEU A 163 -22.04 -17.43 6.77
CA LEU A 163 -21.00 -17.25 5.77
C LEU A 163 -21.52 -17.62 4.38
N ASP A 164 -21.47 -16.66 3.45
CA ASP A 164 -21.75 -16.85 2.01
C ASP A 164 -20.47 -17.29 1.28
N ALA A 165 -19.45 -16.41 1.29
CA ALA A 165 -18.17 -16.66 0.64
C ALA A 165 -17.04 -15.80 1.25
N VAL A 166 -15.79 -16.22 1.02
CA VAL A 166 -14.58 -15.42 1.28
C VAL A 166 -13.99 -14.96 -0.04
N GLN A 167 -13.57 -13.70 -0.12
CA GLN A 167 -12.97 -13.11 -1.31
C GLN A 167 -11.54 -12.71 -0.98
N VAL A 168 -10.57 -13.12 -1.80
CA VAL A 168 -9.15 -12.82 -1.61
C VAL A 168 -8.63 -12.06 -2.82
N TYR A 169 -8.01 -10.92 -2.58
CA TYR A 169 -7.32 -10.17 -3.61
C TYR A 169 -5.90 -10.69 -3.80
N ARG A 170 -5.55 -11.01 -5.04
CA ARG A 170 -4.22 -11.45 -5.45
C ARG A 170 -3.81 -10.71 -6.72
N PRO A 171 -2.98 -9.67 -6.63
CA PRO A 171 -2.55 -8.97 -7.82
C PRO A 171 -1.74 -9.91 -8.72
N ASP A 172 -1.93 -9.79 -10.03
CA ASP A 172 -1.05 -10.44 -10.99
C ASP A 172 0.38 -9.88 -10.89
N ALA A 173 1.33 -10.54 -11.57
CA ALA A 173 2.74 -10.13 -11.55
C ALA A 173 2.99 -8.73 -12.17
N GLN A 174 1.97 -8.11 -12.74
CA GLN A 174 2.02 -6.78 -13.35
C GLN A 174 1.27 -5.75 -12.51
N THR A 175 0.67 -6.12 -11.37
CA THR A 175 -0.08 -5.20 -10.52
C THR A 175 0.65 -5.02 -9.19
N LEU A 176 0.86 -3.77 -8.78
CA LEU A 176 1.40 -3.43 -7.47
C LEU A 176 0.40 -2.55 -6.72
N ILE A 177 0.12 -2.90 -5.47
CA ILE A 177 -0.61 -2.03 -4.54
C ILE A 177 0.38 -1.26 -3.68
N LEU A 178 0.25 0.06 -3.65
CA LEU A 178 1.01 0.95 -2.79
C LEU A 178 0.14 1.43 -1.63
N ALA A 179 -0.22 0.52 -0.73
CA ALA A 179 -0.90 0.91 0.51
C ALA A 179 0.04 1.87 1.28
N ASP A 180 -0.44 3.08 1.59
CA ASP A 180 0.32 4.19 2.20
C ASP A 180 1.56 4.70 1.43
N GLY A 181 1.62 4.50 0.11
CA GLY A 181 2.61 5.18 -0.74
C GLY A 181 4.06 4.68 -0.62
N ALA A 182 4.29 3.53 0.02
CA ALA A 182 5.61 2.90 0.06
C ALA A 182 5.79 1.93 -1.12
N LEU A 183 6.70 2.26 -2.05
CA LEU A 183 7.18 1.31 -3.06
C LEU A 183 7.91 0.14 -2.37
N PRO A 184 7.58 -1.14 -2.66
CA PRO A 184 8.41 -2.25 -2.22
C PRO A 184 9.77 -2.14 -2.94
N THR A 185 10.81 -1.77 -2.18
CA THR A 185 12.19 -1.86 -2.68
C THR A 185 12.58 -3.33 -2.68
N ALA A 186 12.55 -3.96 -3.85
CA ALA A 186 13.09 -5.31 -4.00
C ALA A 186 14.58 -5.32 -3.64
N THR A 187 14.97 -5.96 -2.54
CA THR A 187 16.33 -6.52 -2.38
C THR A 187 16.29 -7.68 -1.40
N ALA A 188 16.40 -8.92 -1.91
CA ALA A 188 17.02 -9.98 -1.12
C ALA A 188 18.52 -9.68 -1.07
N THR A 189 19.07 -9.41 0.11
CA THR A 189 20.51 -9.34 0.31
C THR A 189 21.04 -10.77 0.34
N PRO A 190 21.84 -11.24 -0.65
CA PRO A 190 22.48 -12.54 -0.53
C PRO A 190 23.44 -12.51 0.66
N THR A 191 23.23 -13.43 1.61
CA THR A 191 24.15 -13.64 2.73
C THR A 191 25.31 -14.49 2.23
N LEU A 192 26.53 -13.95 2.25
CA LEU A 192 27.75 -14.70 1.95
C LEU A 192 27.97 -15.77 3.03
N ILE A 193 28.07 -17.04 2.66
CA ILE A 193 28.45 -18.13 3.57
C ILE A 193 29.93 -18.46 3.35
N PRO A 194 30.84 -18.13 4.30
CA PRO A 194 32.12 -18.81 4.37
C PRO A 194 31.94 -20.13 5.12
N ALA A 195 32.30 -21.25 4.50
CA ALA A 195 32.39 -22.53 5.21
C ALA A 195 33.71 -22.62 5.98
N SER A 196 33.67 -22.89 7.30
CA SER A 196 34.56 -23.81 8.05
C SER A 196 34.44 -23.67 9.58
N SER A 197 34.24 -24.82 10.25
CA SER A 197 34.39 -25.11 11.70
C SER A 197 33.41 -24.48 12.71
N ILE A 198 32.78 -25.32 13.54
CA ILE A 198 31.99 -24.91 14.72
C ILE A 198 32.85 -25.07 15.97
N GLU A 199 33.09 -23.95 16.67
CA GLU A 199 33.57 -23.90 18.06
C GLU A 199 32.79 -22.77 18.79
N LEU A 200 32.31 -23.03 20.02
CA LEU A 200 31.26 -22.25 20.72
C LEU A 200 31.74 -20.88 21.24
N LEU A 201 31.01 -19.76 21.01
CA LEU A 201 31.55 -18.42 21.31
C LEU A 201 30.79 -17.39 22.21
N ALA A 202 29.47 -17.40 22.50
CA ALA A 202 28.89 -16.32 23.35
C ALA A 202 27.48 -16.53 23.98
N ALA A 203 27.22 -15.81 25.09
CA ALA A 203 25.94 -15.68 25.83
C ALA A 203 24.97 -14.64 25.20
N PRO A 204 23.66 -14.59 25.58
CA PRO A 204 22.66 -13.75 24.92
C PRO A 204 22.96 -12.23 25.05
N PRO A 205 22.67 -11.42 24.01
CA PRO A 205 22.95 -9.98 24.05
C PRO A 205 21.97 -9.20 24.94
N SER A 206 22.47 -8.15 25.60
CA SER A 206 21.68 -7.15 26.32
C SER A 206 20.76 -6.37 25.36
N PRO A 207 19.53 -5.99 25.76
CA PRO A 207 18.64 -5.22 24.89
C PRO A 207 19.26 -3.87 24.53
N GLN A 208 19.42 -3.65 23.23
CA GLN A 208 19.95 -2.41 22.65
C GLN A 208 18.82 -1.37 22.58
N PRO A 209 19.07 -0.07 22.85
CA PRO A 209 18.05 0.97 22.73
C PRO A 209 17.48 0.99 21.30
N THR A 210 16.15 0.93 21.20
CA THR A 210 15.41 1.14 19.94
C THR A 210 15.63 2.57 19.48
N ALA A 211 16.04 2.77 18.22
CA ALA A 211 16.17 4.10 17.63
C ALA A 211 14.82 4.83 17.70
N THR A 212 14.83 6.08 18.16
CA THR A 212 13.65 6.94 18.13
C THR A 212 13.36 7.30 16.68
N GLU A 213 12.16 6.97 16.18
CA GLU A 213 11.74 7.39 14.85
C GLU A 213 11.83 8.90 14.69
N ILE A 214 12.45 9.35 13.59
CA ILE A 214 12.51 10.78 13.24
C ILE A 214 11.12 11.15 12.69
N PRO A 215 10.45 12.16 13.26
CA PRO A 215 9.10 12.55 12.84
C PRO A 215 9.12 13.11 11.41
N ILE A 216 8.06 12.82 10.64
CA ILE A 216 7.83 13.36 9.30
C ILE A 216 7.62 14.88 9.40
N GLN A 217 8.38 15.66 8.62
CA GLN A 217 8.33 17.13 8.61
C GLN A 217 7.91 17.66 7.25
N VAL A 218 7.19 18.78 7.24
CA VAL A 218 6.81 19.48 6.01
C VAL A 218 7.92 20.45 5.61
N VAL A 219 8.54 20.21 4.46
CA VAL A 219 9.57 21.03 3.84
C VAL A 219 8.93 21.90 2.76
N SER A 220 9.09 23.22 2.83
CA SER A 220 8.63 24.18 1.82
C SER A 220 9.82 24.92 1.22
N VAL A 221 9.90 24.98 -0.10
CA VAL A 221 10.99 25.61 -0.85
C VAL A 221 10.44 26.49 -1.96
N SER A 222 11.02 27.65 -2.15
CA SER A 222 10.78 28.51 -3.31
C SER A 222 12.09 28.81 -4.03
N ILE A 223 12.02 28.94 -5.35
CA ILE A 223 13.15 29.36 -6.18
C ILE A 223 12.69 30.41 -7.18
N VAL A 224 13.56 31.38 -7.43
CA VAL A 224 13.41 32.32 -8.53
C VAL A 224 14.64 32.26 -9.43
N MET A 225 14.44 32.24 -10.76
CA MET A 225 15.54 32.13 -11.71
C MET A 225 15.35 32.93 -12.99
N GLY A 226 16.45 33.47 -13.52
CA GLY A 226 16.43 34.29 -14.72
C GLY A 226 17.81 34.63 -15.26
N TYR A 227 17.83 35.21 -16.45
CA TYR A 227 19.04 35.69 -17.10
C TYR A 227 19.30 37.13 -16.71
N ASP A 228 20.49 37.43 -16.19
CA ASP A 228 20.90 38.80 -15.84
C ASP A 228 21.19 39.61 -17.12
N GLU A 229 20.14 40.04 -17.83
CA GLU A 229 20.25 40.65 -19.16
C GLU A 229 20.98 42.00 -19.11
N ASN A 230 20.86 42.71 -17.99
CA ASN A 230 21.47 44.03 -17.79
C ASN A 230 22.79 43.99 -16.99
N ALA A 231 23.26 42.79 -16.62
CA ALA A 231 24.50 42.53 -15.87
C ALA A 231 24.59 43.29 -14.54
N ASN A 232 23.46 43.53 -13.87
CA ASN A 232 23.39 44.27 -12.61
C ASN A 232 23.52 43.36 -11.37
N GLY A 233 23.56 42.04 -11.56
CA GLY A 233 23.69 41.04 -10.48
C GLY A 233 22.41 40.83 -9.66
N VAL A 234 21.27 41.35 -10.12
CA VAL A 234 19.96 41.31 -9.47
C VAL A 234 18.95 40.79 -10.47
N LEU A 235 18.12 39.85 -10.04
CA LEU A 235 17.08 39.31 -10.89
C LEU A 235 15.88 40.25 -10.97
N ASP A 236 15.61 40.80 -12.16
CA ASP A 236 14.42 41.60 -12.41
C ASP A 236 13.20 40.74 -12.79
N VAL A 237 11.99 41.23 -12.55
CA VAL A 237 10.74 40.48 -12.83
C VAL A 237 10.56 40.13 -14.31
N SER A 238 11.21 40.88 -15.21
CA SER A 238 11.18 40.68 -16.67
C SER A 238 12.22 39.67 -17.16
N GLU A 239 13.12 39.22 -16.30
CA GLU A 239 14.27 38.36 -16.65
C GLU A 239 14.03 36.87 -16.38
N GLY A 240 12.83 36.53 -15.90
CA GLY A 240 12.45 35.19 -15.48
C GLY A 240 12.53 34.12 -16.59
N VAL A 241 13.06 32.94 -16.26
CA VAL A 241 13.02 31.79 -17.17
C VAL A 241 11.75 30.98 -16.94
N ARG A 242 10.84 30.97 -17.90
CA ARG A 242 9.60 30.18 -17.85
C ARG A 242 9.79 28.72 -18.24
N GLY A 243 9.03 27.82 -17.60
CA GLY A 243 8.87 26.44 -18.04
C GLY A 243 10.03 25.51 -17.65
N ILE A 244 10.90 25.93 -16.73
CA ILE A 244 12.01 25.12 -16.24
C ILE A 244 11.51 24.20 -15.13
N SER A 245 11.82 22.91 -15.25
CA SER A 245 11.47 21.92 -14.22
C SER A 245 12.33 22.14 -12.97
N VAL A 246 11.67 22.27 -11.84
CA VAL A 246 12.26 22.32 -10.51
C VAL A 246 11.76 21.11 -9.73
N ARG A 247 12.65 20.44 -9.00
CA ARG A 247 12.35 19.18 -8.30
C ARG A 247 12.90 19.21 -6.88
N LEU A 248 12.12 18.71 -5.93
CA LEU A 248 12.63 18.28 -4.63
C LEU A 248 12.91 16.79 -4.68
N VAL A 249 14.14 16.41 -4.34
CA VAL A 249 14.66 15.05 -4.47
C VAL A 249 15.17 14.59 -3.13
N GLU A 250 14.76 13.43 -2.67
CA GLU A 250 15.27 12.83 -1.43
C GLU A 250 16.71 12.34 -1.59
N VAL A 251 17.56 12.67 -0.61
CA VAL A 251 18.98 12.29 -0.60
C VAL A 251 19.10 10.79 -0.31
N GLY A 252 19.83 10.09 -1.16
CA GLY A 252 20.13 8.65 -1.01
C GLY A 252 19.23 7.75 -1.85
N THR A 253 17.95 8.09 -2.01
CA THR A 253 17.01 7.36 -2.89
C THR A 253 16.88 8.00 -4.27
N ASN A 254 17.26 9.28 -4.42
CA ASN A 254 17.00 10.10 -5.61
C ASN A 254 15.50 10.18 -5.98
N ASN A 255 14.61 9.90 -5.04
CA ASN A 255 13.16 9.96 -5.26
C ASN A 255 12.69 11.42 -5.38
N VAL A 256 11.88 11.73 -6.40
CA VAL A 256 11.32 13.08 -6.58
C VAL A 256 10.07 13.22 -5.71
N LEU A 257 10.17 13.99 -4.63
CA LEU A 257 9.07 14.19 -3.68
C LEU A 257 8.04 15.22 -4.17
N ALA A 258 8.49 16.22 -4.92
CA ALA A 258 7.64 17.23 -5.53
C ALA A 258 8.34 17.81 -6.76
N HIS A 259 7.57 18.23 -7.76
CA HIS A 259 8.11 18.97 -8.90
C HIS A 259 7.11 20.02 -9.39
N THR A 260 7.62 21.06 -10.02
CA THR A 260 6.82 22.08 -10.69
C THR A 260 7.62 22.70 -11.82
N PHE A 261 7.00 23.63 -12.56
CA PHE A 261 7.64 24.43 -13.59
C PHE A 261 7.64 25.89 -13.18
N THR A 262 8.69 26.62 -13.56
CA THR A 262 8.76 28.07 -13.32
C THR A 262 7.72 28.85 -14.14
N ASP A 263 7.16 29.90 -13.54
CA ASP A 263 6.21 30.81 -14.20
C ASP A 263 6.91 31.83 -15.12
N GLU A 264 6.15 32.79 -15.69
CA GLU A 264 6.68 33.87 -16.56
C GLU A 264 7.73 34.76 -15.87
N ARG A 265 7.77 34.76 -14.53
CA ARG A 265 8.73 35.52 -13.71
C ARG A 265 9.88 34.64 -13.23
N GLY A 266 9.96 33.40 -13.70
CA GLY A 266 10.98 32.43 -13.28
C GLY A 266 10.78 31.89 -11.88
N PHE A 267 9.59 32.05 -11.28
CA PHE A 267 9.31 31.64 -9.91
C PHE A 267 8.70 30.23 -9.86
N ALA A 268 9.11 29.43 -8.87
CA ALA A 268 8.56 28.13 -8.56
C ALA A 268 8.53 27.89 -7.04
N GLN A 269 7.46 27.26 -6.53
CA GLN A 269 7.33 26.86 -5.13
C GLN A 269 6.94 25.39 -5.03
N LEU A 270 7.56 24.67 -4.10
CA LEU A 270 7.38 23.25 -3.87
C LEU A 270 7.24 22.95 -2.38
N GLN A 271 6.44 21.96 -2.05
CA GLN A 271 6.24 21.48 -0.69
C GLN A 271 6.20 19.95 -0.68
N ALA A 272 6.85 19.34 0.31
CA ALA A 272 6.86 17.89 0.49
C ALA A 272 6.91 17.53 1.98
N SER A 273 6.35 16.38 2.36
CA SER A 273 6.43 15.83 3.71
C SER A 273 7.46 14.71 3.74
N THR A 274 8.52 14.85 4.54
CA THR A 274 9.64 13.88 4.61
C THR A 274 10.34 13.96 5.96
N ASN A 275 10.89 12.84 6.41
CA ASN A 275 11.82 12.76 7.55
C ASN A 275 13.29 12.59 7.10
N SER A 276 13.54 12.66 5.80
CA SER A 276 14.86 12.51 5.17
C SER A 276 15.40 13.85 4.67
N PRO A 277 16.73 14.01 4.52
CA PRO A 277 17.32 15.17 3.87
C PRO A 277 16.90 15.26 2.40
N VAL A 278 16.70 16.47 1.87
CA VAL A 278 16.28 16.68 0.47
C VAL A 278 17.16 17.69 -0.27
N LEU A 279 17.24 17.53 -1.59
CA LEU A 279 17.92 18.39 -2.54
C LEU A 279 16.88 19.08 -3.41
N LEU A 280 17.02 20.39 -3.58
CA LEU A 280 16.38 21.13 -4.67
C LEU A 280 17.24 20.95 -5.92
N VAL A 281 16.65 20.52 -7.03
CA VAL A 281 17.36 20.25 -8.29
C VAL A 281 16.68 20.97 -9.44
N VAL A 282 17.48 21.59 -10.31
CA VAL A 282 17.05 22.21 -11.56
C VAL A 282 17.77 21.50 -12.71
N PRO A 283 17.20 20.39 -13.22
CA PRO A 283 17.93 19.48 -14.11
C PRO A 283 18.42 20.13 -15.40
N TYR A 284 17.66 21.09 -15.93
CA TYR A 284 18.01 21.76 -17.19
C TYR A 284 19.35 22.50 -17.10
N PHE A 285 19.67 23.08 -15.94
CA PHE A 285 20.94 23.78 -15.69
C PHE A 285 21.96 22.93 -14.94
N GLY A 286 21.60 21.72 -14.51
CA GLY A 286 22.48 20.85 -13.71
C GLY A 286 22.73 21.36 -12.29
N GLU A 287 21.91 22.29 -11.80
CA GLU A 287 22.11 22.95 -10.51
C GLU A 287 21.36 22.23 -9.38
N SER A 288 21.94 22.24 -8.18
CA SER A 288 21.31 21.66 -6.99
C SER A 288 21.72 22.32 -5.67
N TRP A 289 20.80 22.33 -4.70
CA TRP A 289 21.02 22.88 -3.36
C TRP A 289 20.49 21.94 -2.28
N THR A 290 21.22 21.83 -1.17
CA THR A 290 20.74 21.11 0.02
C THR A 290 19.70 21.94 0.76
N VAL A 291 18.55 21.34 1.02
CA VAL A 291 17.47 21.94 1.78
C VAL A 291 17.57 21.45 3.22
N GLN A 292 17.67 22.37 4.18
CA GLN A 292 17.78 22.03 5.59
C GLN A 292 16.37 21.94 6.19
N SER A 293 16.01 20.81 6.78
CA SER A 293 14.74 20.64 7.52
C SER A 293 14.85 21.29 8.92
N HIS A 294 14.86 22.61 8.96
CA HIS A 294 14.71 23.32 10.24
C HIS A 294 13.23 23.42 10.60
N GLY A 295 12.91 22.98 11.82
CA GLY A 295 11.54 22.86 12.33
C GLY A 295 10.68 24.11 12.14
N LEU A 296 9.37 23.86 11.98
CA LEU A 296 8.29 24.83 11.78
C LEU A 296 8.38 25.66 10.48
N GLY A 297 8.07 25.02 9.36
CA GLY A 297 7.32 25.60 8.24
C GLY A 297 7.89 26.84 7.54
N THR A 298 9.17 27.17 7.74
CA THR A 298 9.78 28.35 7.11
C THR A 298 10.19 27.98 5.68
N ALA A 299 9.59 28.63 4.68
CA ALA A 299 9.93 28.39 3.29
C ALA A 299 11.37 28.83 3.00
N GLN A 300 12.21 27.90 2.52
CA GLN A 300 13.58 28.22 2.12
C GLN A 300 13.59 28.76 0.69
N THR A 301 14.14 29.96 0.51
CA THR A 301 14.20 30.64 -0.80
C THR A 301 15.58 30.50 -1.44
N PHE A 302 15.62 30.14 -2.72
CA PHE A 302 16.84 30.06 -3.53
C PHE A 302 16.74 31.00 -4.74
N THR A 303 17.89 31.48 -5.22
CA THR A 303 17.99 32.31 -6.42
C THR A 303 19.03 31.70 -7.36
N LEU A 304 18.64 31.48 -8.62
CA LEU A 304 19.55 31.06 -9.69
C LEU A 304 19.65 32.17 -10.73
N LEU A 305 20.78 32.87 -10.75
CA LEU A 305 21.08 33.91 -11.72
C LEU A 305 21.95 33.33 -12.84
N LEU A 306 21.49 33.43 -14.09
CA LEU A 306 22.16 32.87 -15.26
C LEU A 306 22.80 33.99 -16.09
N SER A 307 23.97 33.71 -16.68
CA SER A 307 24.61 34.66 -17.58
C SER A 307 23.87 34.77 -18.93
N PRO A 308 23.78 35.96 -19.56
CA PRO A 308 23.08 36.17 -20.83
C PRO A 308 23.50 35.25 -21.97
N GLY A 309 24.77 34.81 -21.99
CA GLY A 309 25.30 33.91 -23.02
C GLY A 309 24.74 32.49 -23.00
N ASN A 310 23.99 32.12 -21.95
CA ASN A 310 23.38 30.79 -21.80
C ASN A 310 21.92 30.73 -22.29
N GLN A 311 21.37 31.83 -22.84
CA GLN A 311 20.03 31.83 -23.40
C GLN A 311 19.98 30.90 -24.63
N PRO A 312 19.11 29.88 -24.66
CA PRO A 312 18.96 29.04 -25.85
C PRO A 312 18.46 29.91 -27.00
N GLY A 313 19.16 29.90 -28.13
CA GLY A 313 18.73 30.62 -29.33
C GLY A 313 17.34 30.14 -29.75
N LEU A 314 16.40 31.08 -29.90
CA LEU A 314 15.09 30.83 -30.51
C LEU A 314 15.32 30.31 -31.93
N ILE A 315 15.16 29.00 -32.15
CA ILE A 315 15.05 28.46 -33.50
C ILE A 315 13.65 28.87 -34.00
N PRO A 316 13.54 29.62 -35.11
CA PRO A 316 12.26 30.11 -35.64
C PRO A 316 11.34 28.98 -36.12
#